data_AF-A0A2P7PYN6-F1
#
_entry.id   AF-A0A2P7PYN6-F1
#
_cell.length_a   1.000
_cell.length_b   1.000
_cell.length_c   1.000
_cell.angle_alpha   90.00
_cell.angle_beta   90.00
_cell.angle_gamma   90.00
#
_symmetry.space_group_name_H-M   'P 1'
#
loop_
_entity.id
_entity.type
_entity.pdbx_description
1 polymer ?
#
loop_
_entity_poly.entity_id
_entity_poly.type
_entity_poly.pdbx_seq_one_letter_code
_entity_poly.pdbx_strand_id
1 'polypeptide(L)'
;MDSKILNDIKKILIGIGIYDCVIILIMLIIKKLSFATVGGLLAGSLVSILALLMLTKNVVDLVDKDKGKASVAAMFGYMLRLTLYAVILVFAAVNKSISVYTVALGLISTGLVIKLQQLVLKKIKRKEE
;
A
#
# COMPACT_ATOMS: atom_id res chain seq x y z
N MET A 1 -18.16 -6.63 -6.48
CA MET A 1 -17.37 -6.37 -5.26
C MET A 1 -18.31 -5.81 -4.22
N ASP A 2 -18.35 -6.44 -3.03
CA ASP A 2 -19.30 -6.09 -1.97
C ASP A 2 -19.12 -4.63 -1.50
N SER A 3 -20.21 -3.96 -1.13
CA SER A 3 -20.22 -2.56 -0.71
C SER A 3 -19.41 -2.33 0.56
N LYS A 4 -19.31 -3.35 1.43
CA LYS A 4 -18.44 -3.33 2.62
C LYS A 4 -16.96 -3.29 2.25
N ILE A 5 -16.54 -4.16 1.33
CA ILE A 5 -15.15 -4.25 0.86
C ILE A 5 -14.71 -2.94 0.18
N LEU A 6 -15.60 -2.34 -0.61
CA LEU A 6 -15.37 -1.03 -1.21
C LEU A 6 -15.14 0.07 -0.16
N ASN A 7 -15.92 0.04 0.92
CA ASN A 7 -15.81 1.04 1.97
C ASN A 7 -14.50 0.89 2.77
N ASP A 8 -14.07 -0.34 3.02
CA ASP A 8 -12.79 -0.63 3.68
C ASP A 8 -11.59 -0.21 2.82
N ILE A 9 -11.62 -0.49 1.50
CA ILE A 9 -10.60 0.01 0.57
C ILE A 9 -10.54 1.53 0.58
N LYS A 10 -11.70 2.22 0.57
CA LYS A 10 -11.75 3.70 0.64
C LYS A 10 -11.10 4.22 1.93
N LYS A 11 -11.34 3.60 3.08
CA LYS A 11 -10.69 3.98 4.34
C LYS A 11 -9.18 3.79 4.28
N ILE A 12 -8.70 2.71 3.66
CA ILE A 12 -7.26 2.47 3.48
C ILE A 12 -6.65 3.53 2.56
N LEU A 13 -7.30 3.85 1.44
CA LEU A 13 -6.88 4.92 0.51
C LEU A 13 -6.75 6.28 1.20
N ILE A 14 -7.75 6.67 2.00
CA ILE A 14 -7.70 7.91 2.79
C ILE A 14 -6.54 7.85 3.79
N GLY A 15 -6.36 6.72 4.47
CA GLY A 15 -5.25 6.52 5.40
C GLY A 15 -3.86 6.63 4.74
N ILE A 16 -3.72 6.16 3.50
CA ILE A 16 -2.50 6.32 2.70
C ILE A 16 -2.26 7.80 2.37
N GLY A 17 -3.31 8.53 1.97
CA GLY A 17 -3.20 9.97 1.74
C GLY A 17 -2.75 10.74 2.99
N ILE A 18 -3.29 10.38 4.16
CA ILE A 18 -2.86 10.97 5.44
C ILE A 18 -1.40 10.61 5.73
N TYR A 19 -1.00 9.34 5.53
CA TYR A 19 0.38 8.90 5.70
C TYR A 19 1.36 9.68 4.82
N ASP A 20 1.06 9.85 3.54
CA ASP A 20 1.90 10.60 2.61
C ASP A 20 2.03 12.07 3.04
N CYS A 21 0.93 12.68 3.49
CA CYS A 21 0.92 14.05 4.00
C CYS A 21 1.83 14.21 5.24
N VAL A 22 1.81 13.25 6.17
CA VAL A 22 2.68 13.22 7.35
C VAL A 22 4.15 13.09 6.95
N ILE A 23 4.48 12.19 6.01
CA ILE A 23 5.85 12.01 5.52
C ILE A 23 6.35 13.29 4.83
N ILE A 24 5.53 13.93 4.02
CA ILE A 24 5.85 15.21 3.36
C ILE A 24 6.12 16.30 4.40
N LEU A 25 5.29 16.40 5.45
CA LEU A 25 5.48 17.36 6.54
C LEU A 25 6.83 17.15 7.25
N ILE A 26 7.18 15.89 7.54
CA ILE A 26 8.47 15.53 8.14
C ILE A 26 9.63 15.92 7.21
N MET A 27 9.53 15.63 5.92
CA MET A 27 10.55 16.01 4.93
C MET A 27 10.72 17.52 4.79
N LEU A 28 9.63 18.29 4.94
CA LEU A 28 9.63 19.74 4.94
C LEU A 28 10.41 20.29 6.15
N ILE A 29 10.16 19.74 7.35
CA ILE A 29 10.89 20.12 8.58
C ILE A 29 12.39 19.85 8.45
N ILE A 30 12.77 18.72 7.86
CA ILE A 30 14.18 18.32 7.67
C ILE A 30 14.83 19.02 6.45
N LYS A 31 14.08 19.90 5.74
CA LYS A 31 14.52 20.61 4.51
C LYS A 31 15.04 19.68 3.40
N LYS A 32 14.55 18.43 3.36
CA LYS A 32 14.86 17.44 2.30
C LYS A 32 13.73 17.30 1.27
N LEU A 33 12.84 18.30 1.22
CA LEU A 33 11.75 18.35 0.26
C LEU A 33 12.30 18.69 -1.13
N SER A 34 12.12 17.80 -2.09
CA SER A 34 12.47 17.97 -3.49
C SER A 34 11.40 17.31 -4.36
N PHE A 35 11.31 17.72 -5.62
CA PHE A 35 10.41 17.06 -6.58
C PHE A 35 10.69 15.56 -6.70
N ALA A 36 11.96 15.14 -6.60
CA ALA A 36 12.34 13.73 -6.63
C ALA A 36 11.88 12.94 -5.39
N THR A 37 11.88 13.56 -4.21
CA THR A 37 11.41 12.90 -2.97
C THR A 37 9.90 12.77 -2.93
N VAL A 38 9.17 13.83 -3.28
CA VAL A 38 7.69 13.80 -3.36
C VAL A 38 7.22 12.87 -4.47
N GLY A 39 7.84 12.97 -5.66
CA GLY A 39 7.53 12.09 -6.79
C GLY A 39 7.74 10.61 -6.46
N GLY A 40 8.80 10.29 -5.69
CA GLY A 40 9.05 8.91 -5.27
C GLY A 40 8.05 8.39 -4.27
N LEU A 41 7.68 9.21 -3.28
CA LEU A 41 6.66 8.84 -2.31
C LEU A 41 5.34 8.53 -3.00
N LEU A 42 4.88 9.43 -3.87
CA LEU A 42 3.62 9.27 -4.60
C LEU A 42 3.67 8.06 -5.56
N ALA A 43 4.76 7.87 -6.29
CA ALA A 43 4.90 6.73 -7.19
C ALA A 43 4.87 5.40 -6.43
N GLY A 44 5.60 5.29 -5.30
CA GLY A 44 5.57 4.10 -4.45
C GLY A 44 4.18 3.86 -3.84
N SER A 45 3.53 4.92 -3.37
CA SER A 45 2.18 4.89 -2.81
C SER A 45 1.15 4.39 -3.83
N LEU A 46 1.17 4.92 -5.06
CA LEU A 46 0.31 4.48 -6.17
C LEU A 46 0.52 3.01 -6.53
N VAL A 47 1.78 2.56 -6.64
CA VAL A 47 2.09 1.15 -6.93
C VAL A 47 1.57 0.25 -5.80
N SER A 48 1.66 0.70 -4.55
CA SER A 48 1.13 -0.07 -3.44
C SER A 48 -0.39 -0.13 -3.42
N ILE A 49 -1.07 0.97 -3.76
CA ILE A 49 -2.53 1.00 -3.94
C ILE A 49 -2.92 0.00 -5.03
N LEU A 50 -2.22 0.00 -6.17
CA LEU A 50 -2.50 -0.92 -7.26
C LEU A 50 -2.32 -2.38 -6.81
N ALA A 51 -1.24 -2.68 -6.10
CA ALA A 51 -1.00 -4.01 -5.55
C ALA A 51 -2.10 -4.43 -4.55
N LEU A 52 -2.59 -3.50 -3.72
CA LEU A 52 -3.70 -3.76 -2.81
C LEU A 52 -4.99 -4.07 -3.58
N LEU A 53 -5.33 -3.28 -4.60
CA LEU A 53 -6.54 -3.50 -5.42
C LEU A 53 -6.50 -4.85 -6.15
N MET A 54 -5.34 -5.23 -6.68
CA MET A 54 -5.13 -6.55 -7.28
C MET A 54 -5.32 -7.67 -6.25
N LEU A 55 -4.76 -7.53 -5.06
CA LEU A 55 -4.95 -8.49 -3.98
C LEU A 55 -6.42 -8.61 -3.58
N THR A 56 -7.13 -7.49 -3.41
CA THR A 56 -8.55 -7.53 -3.04
C THR A 56 -9.38 -8.20 -4.12
N LYS A 57 -9.12 -7.90 -5.40
CA LYS A 57 -9.82 -8.54 -6.51
C LYS A 57 -9.55 -10.05 -6.54
N ASN A 58 -8.29 -10.47 -6.40
CA ASN A 58 -7.94 -11.88 -6.32
C ASN A 58 -8.62 -12.54 -5.12
N VAL A 59 -8.55 -11.97 -3.92
CA VAL A 59 -9.17 -12.54 -2.71
C VAL A 59 -10.67 -12.75 -2.89
N VAL A 60 -11.38 -11.77 -3.46
CA VAL A 60 -12.81 -11.93 -3.78
C VAL A 60 -13.04 -13.10 -4.75
N ASP A 61 -12.22 -13.20 -5.79
CA ASP A 61 -12.28 -14.28 -6.80
C ASP A 61 -11.91 -15.67 -6.22
N LEU A 62 -11.16 -15.70 -5.11
CA LEU A 62 -10.70 -16.92 -4.44
C LEU A 62 -11.72 -17.50 -3.48
N VAL A 63 -12.61 -16.68 -2.92
CA VAL A 63 -13.69 -17.14 -2.03
C VAL A 63 -14.62 -18.12 -2.76
N ASP A 64 -14.78 -17.97 -4.08
CA ASP A 64 -15.63 -18.81 -4.92
C ASP A 64 -14.90 -20.02 -5.55
N LYS A 65 -13.59 -20.23 -5.27
CA LYS A 65 -12.77 -21.28 -5.90
C LYS A 65 -12.37 -22.39 -4.93
N ASP A 66 -12.25 -23.60 -5.48
CA ASP A 66 -11.78 -24.81 -4.79
C ASP A 66 -10.40 -24.63 -4.15
N LYS A 67 -10.14 -25.29 -3.01
CA LYS A 67 -8.99 -25.02 -2.11
C LYS A 67 -7.63 -25.08 -2.80
N GLY A 68 -7.44 -26.02 -3.74
CA GLY A 68 -6.19 -26.15 -4.51
C GLY A 68 -5.97 -24.99 -5.49
N LYS A 69 -7.05 -24.51 -6.13
CA LYS A 69 -7.01 -23.36 -7.05
C LYS A 69 -6.84 -22.04 -6.28
N ALA A 70 -7.36 -21.99 -5.06
CA ALA A 70 -7.24 -20.84 -4.17
C ALA A 70 -5.78 -20.58 -3.73
N SER A 71 -5.03 -21.64 -3.41
CA SER A 71 -3.62 -21.52 -3.02
C SER A 71 -2.74 -20.99 -4.16
N VAL A 72 -2.91 -21.50 -5.38
CA VAL A 72 -2.13 -21.08 -6.55
C VAL A 72 -2.40 -19.62 -6.90
N ALA A 73 -3.66 -19.20 -6.90
CA ALA A 73 -3.99 -17.81 -7.22
C ALA A 73 -3.60 -16.82 -6.10
N ALA A 74 -3.56 -17.25 -4.82
CA ALA A 74 -2.96 -16.45 -3.76
C ALA A 74 -1.44 -16.28 -3.94
N MET A 75 -0.73 -17.36 -4.31
CA MET A 75 0.70 -17.31 -4.63
C MET A 75 0.98 -16.36 -5.81
N PHE A 76 0.17 -16.44 -6.87
CA PHE A 76 0.28 -15.58 -8.04
C PHE A 76 0.05 -14.09 -7.70
N GLY A 77 -0.93 -13.80 -6.83
CA GLY A 77 -1.17 -12.45 -6.34
C GLY A 77 0.01 -11.88 -5.55
N TYR A 78 0.66 -12.71 -4.74
CA TYR A 78 1.88 -12.32 -4.02
C TYR A 78 3.08 -12.10 -4.94
N MET A 79 3.29 -12.97 -5.93
CA MET A 79 4.36 -12.78 -6.92
C MET A 79 4.16 -11.50 -7.72
N LEU A 80 2.94 -11.23 -8.22
CA LEU A 80 2.61 -9.99 -8.92
C LEU A 80 2.93 -8.75 -8.08
N ARG A 81 2.60 -8.78 -6.79
CA ARG A 81 2.93 -7.70 -5.86
C ARG A 81 4.44 -7.47 -5.74
N LEU A 82 5.23 -8.53 -5.56
CA LEU A 82 6.68 -8.42 -5.48
C LEU A 82 7.29 -7.92 -6.78
N THR A 83 6.76 -8.36 -7.93
CA THR A 83 7.18 -7.88 -9.25
C THR A 83 6.90 -6.40 -9.41
N LEU A 84 5.70 -5.91 -9.03
CA LEU A 84 5.37 -4.48 -9.09
C LEU A 84 6.31 -3.65 -8.22
N TYR A 85 6.64 -4.14 -7.02
CA TYR A 85 7.57 -3.46 -6.11
C TYR A 85 8.99 -3.43 -6.68
N ALA A 86 9.44 -4.54 -7.27
CA ALA A 86 10.74 -4.61 -7.93
C ALA A 86 10.83 -3.66 -9.13
N VAL A 87 9.80 -3.62 -9.98
CA VAL A 87 9.78 -2.76 -11.18
C VAL A 87 9.89 -1.28 -10.80
N ILE A 88 9.12 -0.80 -9.82
CA ILE A 88 9.17 0.62 -9.44
C ILE A 88 10.49 0.98 -8.73
N LEU A 89 11.07 0.07 -7.96
CA LEU A 89 12.36 0.29 -7.30
C LEU A 89 13.51 0.31 -8.30
N VAL A 90 13.52 -0.61 -9.27
CA VAL A 90 14.51 -0.62 -10.36
C VAL A 90 14.35 0.64 -11.22
N PHE A 91 13.12 1.03 -11.54
CA PHE A 91 12.86 2.27 -12.27
C PHE A 91 13.39 3.50 -11.55
N ALA A 92 13.18 3.59 -10.23
CA ALA A 92 13.71 4.68 -9.40
C ALA A 92 15.24 4.62 -9.22
N ALA A 93 15.84 3.43 -9.25
CA ALA A 93 17.29 3.27 -9.16
C ALA A 93 17.99 3.70 -10.45
N VAL A 94 17.37 3.44 -11.61
CA VAL A 94 17.89 3.83 -12.92
C VAL A 94 17.60 5.31 -13.21
N ASN A 95 16.43 5.83 -12.81
CA ASN A 95 16.06 7.23 -13.02
C ASN A 95 16.33 8.08 -11.79
N LYS A 96 17.36 8.94 -11.85
CA LYS A 96 17.65 9.95 -10.81
C LYS A 96 16.51 10.97 -10.59
N SER A 97 15.50 10.98 -11.45
CA SER A 97 14.31 11.83 -11.33
C SER A 97 13.46 11.49 -10.09
N ILE A 98 13.64 10.30 -9.50
CA ILE A 98 12.83 9.82 -8.37
C ILE A 98 13.74 9.19 -7.31
N SER A 99 13.51 9.48 -6.02
CA SER A 99 14.29 8.89 -4.94
C SER A 99 13.83 7.46 -4.61
N VAL A 100 14.74 6.49 -4.73
CA VAL A 100 14.50 5.08 -4.35
C VAL A 100 14.03 4.95 -2.91
N TYR A 101 14.61 5.75 -2.00
CA TYR A 101 14.24 5.71 -0.58
C TYR A 101 12.79 6.15 -0.36
N THR A 102 12.33 7.17 -1.07
CA THR A 102 10.94 7.64 -0.89
C THR A 102 9.94 6.74 -1.60
N VAL A 103 10.34 6.09 -2.71
CA VAL A 103 9.56 5.00 -3.32
C VAL A 103 9.37 3.86 -2.33
N ALA A 104 10.43 3.44 -1.64
CA ALA A 104 10.33 2.39 -0.63
C ALA A 104 9.39 2.79 0.52
N LEU A 105 9.44 4.03 1.01
CA LEU A 105 8.49 4.53 2.01
C LEU A 105 7.04 4.51 1.49
N GLY A 106 6.82 4.96 0.26
CA GLY A 106 5.51 4.91 -0.40
C GLY A 106 4.99 3.48 -0.56
N LEU A 107 5.85 2.52 -0.89
CA LEU A 107 5.47 1.11 -1.02
C LEU A 107 4.99 0.49 0.30
N ILE A 108 5.58 0.91 1.42
CA ILE A 108 5.25 0.36 2.74
C ILE A 108 3.96 0.98 3.32
N SER A 109 3.52 2.14 2.81
CA SER A 109 2.34 2.92 3.25
C SER A 109 1.11 2.05 3.53
N THR A 110 0.62 1.31 2.52
CA THR A 110 -0.55 0.42 2.62
C THR A 110 -0.44 -0.58 3.77
N GLY A 111 0.72 -1.22 3.95
CA GLY A 111 0.92 -2.23 4.99
C GLY A 111 0.91 -1.62 6.39
N LEU A 112 1.50 -0.44 6.54
CA LEU A 112 1.46 0.32 7.79
C LEU A 112 0.03 0.80 8.11
N VAL A 113 -0.65 1.40 7.13
CA VAL A 113 -2.03 1.91 7.30
C VAL A 113 -2.98 0.79 7.72
N ILE A 114 -2.91 -0.37 7.08
CA ILE A 114 -3.75 -1.53 7.43
C ILE A 114 -3.45 -1.99 8.87
N LYS A 115 -2.17 -2.15 9.25
CA LYS A 115 -1.81 -2.55 10.61
C LYS A 115 -2.26 -1.52 11.65
N LEU A 116 -2.10 -0.22 11.36
CA LEU A 116 -2.55 0.85 12.25
C LEU A 116 -4.06 0.84 12.45
N GLN A 117 -4.84 0.68 11.37
CA GLN A 117 -6.29 0.57 11.46
C GLN A 117 -6.71 -0.65 12.31
N GLN A 118 -6.08 -1.80 12.11
CA GLN A 118 -6.34 -3.00 12.93
C GLN A 118 -6.01 -2.78 14.40
N LEU A 119 -4.89 -2.12 14.72
CA LEU A 119 -4.50 -1.81 16.09
C LEU A 119 -5.47 -0.83 16.77
N VAL A 120 -5.93 0.19 16.05
CA VAL A 120 -6.92 1.15 16.57
C VAL A 120 -8.25 0.44 16.84
N LEU A 121 -8.75 -0.37 15.90
CA LEU A 121 -9.97 -1.15 16.07
C LEU A 121 -9.86 -2.11 17.27
N LYS A 122 -8.73 -2.80 17.42
CA LYS A 122 -8.47 -3.70 18.55
C LYS A 122 -8.44 -2.96 19.89
N LYS A 123 -7.88 -1.75 19.94
CA LYS A 123 -7.86 -0.91 21.16
C LYS A 123 -9.25 -0.39 21.53
N ILE A 124 -10.07 -0.02 20.55
CA ILE A 124 -11.45 0.44 20.78
C ILE A 124 -12.28 -0.72 21.36
N LYS A 125 -12.20 -1.92 20.74
CA LYS A 125 -12.93 -3.10 21.21
C LYS A 125 -12.55 -3.53 22.63
N ARG A 126 -11.28 -3.37 23.03
CA ARG A 126 -10.81 -3.65 24.40
C ARG A 126 -11.25 -2.61 25.44
N LYS A 127 -11.69 -1.42 25.00
CA LYS A 127 -12.22 -0.36 25.90
C LYS A 127 -13.73 -0.49 26.13
N GLU A 128 -14.41 -1.30 25.31
CA GLU A 128 -15.85 -1.59 25.43
C GLU A 128 -16.14 -2.84 26.29
N GLU A 129 -15.10 -3.64 26.61
CA GLU A 129 -15.10 -4.74 27.60
C GLU A 129 -14.64 -4.22 28.97
#